data_AF-A0A376ZNI1-F1
#
_entry.id   AF-A0A376ZNI1-F1
#
_cell.length_a   1.000
_cell.length_b   1.000
_cell.length_c   1.000
_cell.angle_alpha   90.00
_cell.angle_beta   90.00
_cell.angle_gamma   90.00
#
_symmetry.space_group_name_H-M   'P 1'
#
loop_
_entity.id
_entity.type
_entity.pdbx_description
1 polymer ?
#
loop_
_entity_poly.entity_id
_entity_poly.type
_entity_poly.pdbx_seq_one_letter_code
_entity_poly.pdbx_strand_id
1 'polypeptide(L)' 'MFEFPNFRKGTEIVANAIADSEAFSIAGAATLWQQSTCSAFADKISYISTGGGAFLEFVEGKVLPAVAMLEERAKK' A
#
# COMPACT_ATOMS: atom_id res chain seq x y z
N MET A 1 0.69 12.82 -12.56
CA MET A 1 -0.76 12.55 -12.69
C MET A 1 -0.92 11.38 -13.64
N PHE A 2 -0.97 10.16 -13.12
CA PHE A 2 -1.03 8.91 -13.89
C PHE A 2 -2.42 8.66 -14.51
N GLU A 3 -3.40 9.44 -14.06
CA GLU A 3 -4.75 9.57 -14.56
C GLU A 3 -4.76 9.96 -16.06
N PHE A 4 -3.81 10.81 -16.47
CA PHE A 4 -3.68 11.24 -17.86
C PHE A 4 -2.82 10.27 -18.67
N PRO A 5 -3.30 9.76 -19.82
CA PRO A 5 -2.55 8.81 -20.65
C PRO A 5 -1.13 9.27 -21.01
N ASN A 6 -0.97 10.56 -21.30
CA ASN A 6 0.32 11.16 -21.67
C ASN A 6 1.38 11.11 -20.55
N PHE A 7 0.96 10.91 -19.29
CA PHE A 7 1.83 10.90 -18.12
C PHE A 7 1.77 9.58 -17.33
N ARG A 8 1.05 8.56 -17.85
CA ARG A 8 0.84 7.27 -17.17
C ARG A 8 2.06 6.34 -17.22
N LYS A 9 2.84 6.43 -18.30
CA LYS A 9 3.87 5.43 -18.62
C LYS A 9 4.91 5.24 -17.51
N GLY A 10 5.29 6.32 -16.82
CA GLY A 10 6.24 6.23 -15.71
C GLY A 10 5.72 5.38 -14.55
N THR A 11 4.47 5.60 -14.13
CA THR A 11 3.84 4.83 -13.05
C THR A 11 3.66 3.36 -13.43
N GLU A 12 3.30 3.07 -14.68
CA GLU A 12 3.21 1.68 -15.17
C GLU A 12 4.54 0.94 -15.10
N ILE A 13 5.65 1.58 -15.49
CA ILE A 13 6.97 0.95 -15.45
C ILE A 13 7.35 0.60 -14.01
N VAL A 14 7.14 1.52 -13.06
CA VAL A 14 7.42 1.28 -11.64
C VAL A 14 6.52 0.19 -11.07
N ALA A 15 5.22 0.20 -11.41
CA ALA A 15 4.29 -0.83 -10.95
C ALA A 15 4.67 -2.23 -11.45
N ASN A 16 5.05 -2.36 -12.73
CA ASN A 16 5.54 -3.63 -13.28
C ASN A 16 6.85 -4.07 -12.60
N ALA A 17 7.79 -3.16 -12.38
CA ALA A 17 9.05 -3.47 -11.71
C ALA A 17 8.86 -4.00 -10.28
N ILE A 18 7.89 -3.46 -9.54
CA ILE A 18 7.52 -3.96 -8.22
C ILE A 18 6.86 -5.35 -8.33
N ALA A 19 5.94 -5.51 -9.29
CA ALA A 19 5.17 -6.73 -9.49
C ALA A 19 6.01 -7.92 -9.98
N ASP A 20 7.09 -7.68 -10.71
CA ASP A 20 8.01 -8.70 -11.21
C ASP A 20 9.22 -8.93 -10.29
N SER A 21 9.30 -8.21 -9.17
CA SER A 21 10.35 -8.38 -8.16
C SER A 21 10.07 -9.60 -7.27
N GLU A 22 11.13 -10.32 -6.88
CA GLU A 22 11.05 -11.40 -5.88
C GLU A 22 10.95 -10.87 -4.43
N ALA A 23 11.04 -9.54 -4.24
CA ALA A 23 10.95 -8.92 -2.93
C ALA A 23 9.52 -8.97 -2.36
N PHE A 24 9.42 -9.04 -1.03
CA PHE A 24 8.13 -8.84 -0.35
C PHE A 24 7.64 -7.41 -0.59
N SER A 25 6.50 -7.28 -1.24
CA SER A 25 5.92 -5.98 -1.61
C SER A 25 4.70 -5.67 -0.75
N ILE A 26 4.73 -4.50 -0.11
CA ILE A 26 3.59 -3.95 0.62
C ILE A 26 3.14 -2.66 -0.05
N ALA A 27 1.86 -2.59 -0.40
CA ALA A 27 1.25 -1.40 -0.98
C ALA A 27 0.12 -0.89 -0.08
N GLY A 28 0.09 0.43 0.15
CA GLY A 28 -0.98 1.07 0.91
C GLY A 28 -1.24 2.48 0.38
N ALA A 29 -2.48 2.71 -0.03
CA ALA A 29 -3.13 4.02 -0.25
C ALA A 29 -4.44 3.79 -1.00
N ALA A 30 -5.52 4.41 -0.55
CA ALA A 30 -6.84 4.32 -1.21
C ALA A 30 -6.85 4.85 -2.65
N THR A 31 -5.91 5.73 -3.02
CA THR A 31 -5.80 6.33 -4.36
C THR A 31 -5.17 5.42 -5.40
N LEU A 32 -4.32 4.48 -5.00
CA LEU A 32 -3.74 3.50 -5.93
C LEU A 32 -4.79 2.47 -6.37
N TRP A 33 -5.66 2.05 -5.45
CA TRP A 33 -6.65 0.99 -5.69
C TRP A 33 -7.93 1.44 -6.40
N GLN A 34 -8.25 2.72 -6.38
CA GLN A 34 -9.46 3.25 -7.03
C GLN A 34 -9.35 3.32 -8.56
N GLN A 35 -8.21 2.97 -9.16
CA GLN A 35 -8.00 3.04 -10.61
C GLN A 35 -7.66 1.66 -11.19
N SER A 36 -8.27 1.34 -12.33
CA SER A 36 -8.20 0.06 -13.04
C SER A 36 -6.78 -0.45 -13.31
N THR A 37 -5.80 0.46 -13.39
CA THR A 37 -4.38 0.13 -13.61
C THR A 37 -3.77 -0.71 -12.49
N CYS A 38 -4.13 -0.49 -11.22
CA CYS A 38 -3.57 -1.28 -10.11
C CYS A 38 -4.29 -2.63 -9.90
N SER A 39 -5.55 -2.74 -10.34
CA SER A 39 -6.29 -4.02 -10.26
C SER A 39 -5.62 -5.14 -11.04
N ALA A 40 -4.88 -4.82 -12.11
CA ALA A 40 -4.14 -5.80 -12.90
C ALA A 40 -2.90 -6.38 -12.18
N PHE A 41 -2.44 -5.73 -11.11
CA PHE A 41 -1.25 -6.12 -10.35
C PHE A 41 -1.59 -6.59 -8.93
N ALA A 42 -2.87 -6.57 -8.54
CA ALA A 42 -3.29 -6.92 -7.19
C ALA A 42 -2.78 -8.32 -6.77
N ASP A 43 -2.82 -9.28 -7.69
CA ASP A 43 -2.38 -10.66 -7.46
C ASP A 43 -0.84 -10.81 -7.35
N LYS A 44 -0.08 -9.81 -7.81
CA LYS A 44 1.39 -9.81 -7.78
C LYS A 44 1.97 -9.05 -6.58
N ILE A 45 1.14 -8.37 -5.78
CA ILE A 45 1.58 -7.67 -4.58
C ILE A 45 1.42 -8.59 -3.36
N SER A 46 2.46 -8.68 -2.52
CA SER A 46 2.44 -9.61 -1.38
C SER A 46 1.45 -9.21 -0.29
N TYR A 47 1.28 -7.92 -0.02
CA TYR A 47 0.29 -7.42 0.93
C TYR A 47 -0.29 -6.07 0.52
N ILE A 48 -1.62 -5.98 0.60
CA ILE A 48 -2.37 -4.79 0.25
C ILE A 48 -3.04 -4.24 1.51
N SER A 49 -2.59 -3.08 1.97
CA SER A 49 -3.21 -2.38 3.10
C SER A 49 -4.35 -1.49 2.64
N THR A 50 -5.54 -1.76 3.17
CA THR A 50 -6.72 -0.89 3.04
C THR A 50 -6.82 0.15 4.18
N GLY A 51 -5.82 0.21 5.07
CA GLY A 51 -5.83 1.04 6.28
C GLY A 51 -5.74 2.55 6.05
N GLY A 52 -5.60 3.01 4.80
CA GLY A 52 -5.62 4.44 4.45
C GLY A 52 -4.68 5.27 5.33
N GLY A 53 -5.25 6.19 6.13
CA GLY A 53 -4.51 7.03 7.06
C GLY A 53 -3.80 6.24 8.18
N ALA A 54 -4.41 5.17 8.70
CA ALA A 54 -3.78 4.36 9.74
C ALA A 54 -2.52 3.64 9.23
N PHE A 55 -2.49 3.28 7.93
CA PHE A 55 -1.28 2.74 7.30
C PHE A 55 -0.16 3.79 7.23
N LEU A 56 -0.49 5.04 6.87
CA LEU A 56 0.48 6.14 6.84
C LEU A 56 1.00 6.46 8.25
N GLU A 57 0.12 6.58 9.25
CA GLU A 57 0.52 6.83 10.64
C GLU A 57 1.43 5.72 11.19
N PHE A 58 1.16 4.47 10.82
CA PHE A 58 2.03 3.35 11.18
C PHE A 58 3.40 3.44 10.52
N VAL A 59 3.48 3.77 9.22
CA VAL A 59 4.74 3.96 8.49
C VAL A 59 5.52 5.18 9.00
N GLU A 60 4.82 6.22 9.48
CA GLU A 60 5.41 7.37 10.17
C GLU A 60 5.98 7.01 11.56
N GLY A 61 5.74 5.79 12.06
CA GLY A 61 6.20 5.32 13.37
C GLY A 61 5.36 5.86 14.53
N LYS A 62 4.16 6.38 14.26
CA LYS A 62 3.25 6.82 15.32
C LYS A 62 2.63 5.62 16.03
N VAL A 63 2.33 5.81 17.30
CA VAL A 63 1.60 4.82 18.09
C VAL A 63 0.13 4.87 17.71
N LEU A 64 -0.38 3.78 17.15
CA LEU A 64 -1.81 3.63 16.87
C LEU A 64 -2.55 3.30 18.18
N PRO A 65 -3.46 4.16 18.68
CA PRO A 65 -4.06 4.00 20.01
C PRO A 65 -4.78 2.67 20.21
N ALA A 66 -5.47 2.18 19.17
CA ALA A 66 -6.17 0.90 19.21
C ALA A 66 -5.20 -0.29 19.33
N VAL A 67 -4.07 -0.25 18.62
CA VAL A 67 -3.04 -1.30 18.70
C VAL A 67 -2.36 -1.26 20.07
N ALA A 68 -2.01 -0.07 20.56
CA ALA A 68 -1.40 0.09 21.88
C ALA A 68 -2.30 -0.45 23.01
N MET A 69 -3.61 -0.19 22.96
CA MET A 69 -4.55 -0.74 23.95
C MET A 69 -4.56 -2.28 23.94
N LEU A 70 -4.47 -2.91 22.76
CA LEU A 70 -4.41 -4.37 22.65
C LEU A 70 -3.08 -4.92 23.16
N GLU A 71 -1.96 -4.26 22.85
CA GLU A 71 -0.63 -4.63 23.34
C GLU A 71 -0.55 -4.54 24.87
N GLU A 72 -1.07 -3.46 25.47
CA GLU A 72 -1.13 -3.29 26.92
C GLU A 72 -1.99 -4.36 27.60
N ARG A 73 -3.08 -4.81 26.97
CA ARG A 73 -3.91 -5.89 27.51
C ARG A 73 -3.30 -7.28 27.32
N ALA A 74 -2.44 -7.45 26.32
CA ALA A 74 -1.75 -8.70 26.05
C ALA A 74 -0.51 -8.88 26.92
N LYS A 75 0.10 -7.80 27.39
CA LYS A 75 1.15 -7.81 28.41
C LYS A 75 0.55 -8.30 29.73
N LYS A 76 0.90 -9.51 30.13
CA LYS A 76 0.61 -10.08 31.44
C LYS A 76 1.59 -9.55 32.48
#